data_AF-A0A1E7YRM0-F1
#
_entry.id   AF-A0A1E7YRM0-F1
#
_cell.length_a   1.000
_cell.length_b   1.000
_cell.length_c   1.000
_cell.angle_alpha   90.00
_cell.angle_beta   90.00
_cell.angle_gamma   90.00
#
_symmetry.space_group_name_H-M   'P 1'
#
loop_
_entity.id
_entity.type
_entity.pdbx_description
1 polymer ?
#
loop_
_entity_poly.entity_id
_entity_poly.type
_entity_poly.pdbx_seq_one_letter_code
_entity_poly.pdbx_strand_id
1 'polypeptide(L)'
;MDVYDYLEMLYSKHLPHRTMLYRAARDIAPSISKGLTTIEGKIMREAWECSRTGQQNVACIAIADALRIKNRRTLNQKIASLISAPGFLSEDEKQQTSQLRAGTTLYRGCSAAEIIAARAGGCLGYSWTLDREVADFFADAHSGGAVLTAHYDDSIAAGVWLDTKESEVVWPGAKWKHVVSESQPSKSWMERGMCWDKRQVIKPEMNA
;
A
#
# COMPACT_ATOMS: atom_id res chain seq x y z
N MET A 1 -2.16 5.31 24.86
CA MET A 1 -0.96 4.45 24.80
C MET A 1 -0.42 4.56 23.39
N ASP A 2 0.83 5.02 23.29
CA ASP A 2 1.54 5.13 22.02
C ASP A 2 2.00 3.75 21.53
N VAL A 3 2.18 3.58 20.21
CA VAL A 3 2.62 2.29 19.64
C VAL A 3 4.04 1.98 20.07
N TYR A 4 4.93 2.98 20.10
CA TYR A 4 6.32 2.77 20.52
C TYR A 4 6.39 2.20 21.95
N ASP A 5 5.68 2.82 22.88
CA ASP A 5 5.59 2.36 24.27
C ASP A 5 5.03 0.94 24.37
N TYR A 6 3.98 0.64 23.58
CA TYR A 6 3.37 -0.69 23.55
C TYR A 6 4.34 -1.76 23.02
N LEU A 7 5.11 -1.43 21.97
CA LEU A 7 6.10 -2.33 21.40
C LEU A 7 7.25 -2.59 22.38
N GLU A 8 7.76 -1.58 23.09
CA GLU A 8 8.81 -1.76 24.10
C GLU A 8 8.36 -2.61 25.30
N MET A 9 7.07 -2.61 25.63
CA MET A 9 6.54 -3.44 26.71
C MET A 9 6.50 -4.93 26.34
N LEU A 10 6.20 -5.25 25.09
CA LEU A 10 6.00 -6.63 24.62
C LEU A 10 7.23 -7.23 23.96
N TYR A 11 8.07 -6.40 23.35
CA TYR A 11 9.26 -6.80 22.61
C TYR A 11 10.49 -6.16 23.25
N SER A 12 11.64 -6.84 23.13
CA SER A 12 12.88 -6.35 23.76
C SER A 12 13.26 -4.97 23.23
N LYS A 13 13.47 -4.03 24.16
CA LYS A 13 13.89 -2.64 23.91
C LYS A 13 15.20 -2.51 23.14
N HIS A 14 16.00 -3.58 23.08
CA HIS A 14 17.25 -3.62 22.34
C HIS A 14 17.07 -4.00 20.86
N LEU A 15 15.86 -4.34 20.43
CA LEU A 15 15.57 -4.64 19.03
C LEU A 15 15.37 -3.35 18.24
N PRO A 16 15.86 -3.28 16.99
CA PRO A 16 15.51 -2.19 16.10
C PRO A 16 13.99 -2.07 15.95
N HIS A 17 13.46 -0.84 15.91
CA HIS A 17 12.01 -0.59 15.87
C HIS A 17 11.30 -1.34 14.73
N ARG A 18 11.89 -1.38 13.52
CA ARG A 18 11.38 -2.18 12.40
C ARG A 18 11.25 -3.67 12.73
N THR A 19 12.19 -4.23 13.49
CA THR A 19 12.15 -5.63 13.92
C THR A 19 11.04 -5.85 14.93
N MET A 20 10.81 -4.89 15.84
CA MET A 20 9.67 -4.93 16.76
C MET A 20 8.34 -4.88 16.00
N LEU A 21 8.19 -3.95 15.04
CA LEU A 21 7.01 -3.86 14.17
C LEU A 21 6.76 -5.14 13.38
N TYR A 22 7.78 -5.74 12.79
CA TYR A 22 7.63 -7.01 12.06
C TYR A 22 7.12 -8.13 12.98
N ARG A 23 7.70 -8.28 14.18
CA ARG A 23 7.27 -9.30 15.14
C ARG A 23 5.83 -9.07 15.60
N ALA A 24 5.50 -7.84 15.97
CA ALA A 24 4.16 -7.45 16.37
C ALA A 24 3.13 -7.69 15.26
N ALA A 25 3.42 -7.24 14.03
CA ALA A 25 2.54 -7.46 12.90
C ALA A 25 2.34 -8.96 12.58
N ARG A 26 3.39 -9.77 12.76
CA ARG A 26 3.33 -11.22 12.55
C ARG A 26 2.45 -11.90 13.60
N ASP A 27 2.54 -11.48 14.85
CA ASP A 27 1.71 -11.99 15.96
C ASP A 27 0.23 -11.57 15.81
N ILE A 28 -0.03 -10.38 15.26
CA ILE A 28 -1.36 -9.83 15.00
C ILE A 28 -2.03 -10.44 13.75
N ALA A 29 -1.25 -10.82 12.72
CA ALA A 29 -1.77 -11.26 11.44
C ALA A 29 -2.87 -12.36 11.48
N PRO A 30 -2.81 -13.38 12.37
CA PRO A 30 -3.89 -14.36 12.54
C PRO A 30 -5.23 -13.77 12.99
N SER A 31 -5.23 -12.63 13.67
CA SER A 31 -6.42 -11.97 14.21
C SER A 31 -7.13 -11.07 13.19
N ILE A 32 -6.50 -10.71 12.08
CA ILE A 32 -7.06 -9.77 11.07
C ILE A 32 -8.49 -10.15 10.65
N SER A 33 -8.77 -11.43 10.42
CA SER A 33 -10.10 -11.88 10.00
C SER A 33 -11.10 -12.03 11.14
N LYS A 34 -10.66 -11.99 12.40
CA LYS A 34 -11.50 -12.07 13.59
C LYS A 34 -11.85 -10.69 14.15
N GLY A 35 -11.21 -9.65 13.64
CA GLY A 35 -11.26 -8.29 14.16
C GLY A 35 -10.01 -7.97 14.97
N LEU A 36 -9.53 -6.73 14.82
CA LEU A 36 -8.41 -6.19 15.58
C LEU A 36 -8.93 -5.21 16.63
N THR A 37 -8.17 -5.05 17.71
CA THR A 37 -8.29 -3.90 18.60
C THR A 37 -7.71 -2.64 17.95
N THR A 38 -8.06 -1.47 18.48
CA THR A 38 -7.54 -0.19 17.98
C THR A 38 -6.01 -0.11 18.02
N ILE A 39 -5.36 -0.63 19.08
CA ILE A 39 -3.89 -0.59 19.18
C ILE A 39 -3.24 -1.54 18.17
N GLU A 40 -3.82 -2.72 17.94
CA GLU A 40 -3.33 -3.65 16.91
C GLU A 40 -3.47 -3.06 15.50
N GLY A 41 -4.57 -2.37 15.20
CA GLY A 41 -4.73 -1.65 13.94
C GLY A 41 -3.67 -0.56 13.75
N LYS A 42 -3.36 0.20 14.80
CA LYS A 42 -2.28 1.22 14.77
C LYS A 42 -0.90 0.59 14.55
N ILE A 43 -0.58 -0.51 15.22
CA ILE A 43 0.68 -1.25 15.01
C ILE A 43 0.79 -1.73 13.56
N MET A 44 -0.29 -2.29 13.02
CA MET A 44 -0.31 -2.74 11.63
C MET A 44 -0.18 -1.58 10.65
N ARG A 45 -0.68 -0.38 10.99
CA ARG A 45 -0.48 0.84 10.22
C ARG A 45 0.98 1.30 10.25
N GLU A 46 1.61 1.37 11.41
CA GLU A 46 3.04 1.71 11.49
C GLU A 46 3.91 0.68 10.76
N ALA A 47 3.56 -0.60 10.83
CA ALA A 47 4.20 -1.65 10.05
C ALA A 47 3.95 -1.50 8.53
N TRP A 48 2.82 -0.91 8.12
CA TRP A 48 2.56 -0.58 6.72
C TRP A 48 3.45 0.55 6.23
N GLU A 49 3.56 1.63 7.01
CA GLU A 49 4.37 2.80 6.66
C GLU A 49 5.86 2.56 6.82
N CYS A 50 6.27 1.60 7.66
CA CYS A 50 7.65 1.17 7.82
C CYS A 50 8.10 0.32 6.60
N SER A 51 8.06 0.92 5.42
CA SER A 51 8.62 0.37 4.19
C SER A 51 10.02 0.95 3.93
N ARG A 52 10.83 0.23 3.14
CA ARG A 52 11.98 0.84 2.47
C ARG A 52 11.51 1.32 1.11
N THR A 53 12.09 2.42 0.63
CA THR A 53 12.03 2.81 -0.78
C THR A 53 12.29 1.58 -1.67
N GLY A 54 11.24 1.16 -2.40
CA GLY A 54 11.30 0.03 -3.35
C GLY A 54 11.11 -1.39 -2.78
N GLN A 55 10.79 -1.58 -1.50
CA GLN A 55 10.50 -2.92 -0.93
C GLN A 55 9.08 -3.05 -0.39
N GLN A 56 8.58 -4.29 -0.34
CA GLN A 56 7.28 -4.61 0.24
C GLN A 56 7.19 -4.13 1.70
N ASN A 57 6.05 -3.53 2.08
CA ASN A 57 5.85 -3.02 3.44
C ASN A 57 5.89 -4.14 4.50
N VAL A 58 6.31 -3.80 5.73
CA VAL A 58 6.56 -4.77 6.81
C VAL A 58 5.27 -5.51 7.19
N ALA A 59 4.13 -4.82 7.21
CA ALA A 59 2.83 -5.44 7.46
C ALA A 59 2.53 -6.59 6.48
N CYS A 60 2.74 -6.38 5.17
CA CYS A 60 2.44 -7.39 4.16
C CYS A 60 3.39 -8.58 4.22
N ILE A 61 4.68 -8.35 4.51
CA ILE A 61 5.66 -9.44 4.72
C ILE A 61 5.22 -10.27 5.94
N ALA A 62 4.91 -9.61 7.06
CA ALA A 62 4.49 -10.26 8.29
C ALA A 62 3.20 -11.09 8.11
N ILE A 63 2.21 -10.57 7.38
CA ILE A 63 0.97 -11.28 7.05
C ILE A 63 1.26 -12.52 6.19
N ALA A 64 2.08 -12.35 5.14
CA ALA A 64 2.41 -13.45 4.25
C ALA A 64 3.14 -14.57 4.99
N ASP A 65 4.09 -14.22 5.86
CA ASP A 65 4.86 -15.17 6.66
C ASP A 65 4.00 -15.88 7.71
N ALA A 66 3.25 -15.13 8.52
CA ALA A 66 2.42 -15.68 9.60
C ALA A 66 1.37 -16.66 9.08
N LEU A 67 0.76 -16.32 7.94
CA LEU A 67 -0.35 -17.08 7.35
C LEU A 67 0.10 -18.04 6.24
N ARG A 68 1.41 -18.12 5.98
CA ARG A 68 2.01 -18.94 4.91
C ARG A 68 1.36 -18.69 3.54
N ILE A 69 1.03 -17.43 3.25
CA ILE A 69 0.36 -17.04 2.00
C ILE A 69 1.39 -16.95 0.88
N LYS A 70 1.24 -17.82 -0.12
CA LYS A 70 2.13 -17.86 -1.30
C LYS A 70 1.56 -17.17 -2.53
N ASN A 71 0.25 -16.89 -2.56
CA ASN A 71 -0.41 -16.30 -3.72
C ASN A 71 -0.92 -14.88 -3.41
N ARG A 72 -0.85 -14.00 -4.41
CA ARG A 72 -1.20 -12.58 -4.28
C ARG A 72 -2.69 -12.36 -3.98
N ARG A 73 -3.57 -13.22 -4.50
CA ARG A 73 -5.03 -13.09 -4.31
C ARG A 73 -5.42 -13.19 -2.83
N THR A 74 -4.91 -14.20 -2.13
CA THR A 74 -5.17 -14.39 -0.69
C THR A 74 -4.55 -13.28 0.13
N LEU A 75 -3.37 -12.78 -0.26
CA LEU A 75 -2.75 -11.64 0.41
C LEU A 75 -3.61 -10.38 0.27
N ASN A 76 -4.08 -10.07 -0.95
CA ASN A 76 -4.96 -8.93 -1.21
C ASN A 76 -6.27 -9.00 -0.40
N GLN A 77 -6.83 -10.20 -0.20
CA GLN A 77 -8.00 -10.38 0.68
C GLN A 77 -7.70 -10.04 2.14
N LYS A 78 -6.53 -10.42 2.65
CA LYS A 78 -6.10 -10.08 4.01
C LYS A 78 -5.82 -8.58 4.17
N ILE A 79 -5.23 -7.96 3.15
CA ILE A 79 -5.02 -6.52 3.11
C ILE A 79 -6.37 -5.78 3.14
N ALA A 80 -7.35 -6.22 2.35
CA ALA A 80 -8.69 -5.63 2.36
C ALA A 80 -9.34 -5.72 3.75
N SER A 81 -9.16 -6.81 4.50
CA SER A 81 -9.62 -6.89 5.88
C SER A 81 -8.84 -5.98 6.83
N LEU A 82 -7.53 -5.84 6.63
CA LEU A 82 -6.67 -5.01 7.47
C LEU A 82 -7.00 -3.52 7.35
N ILE A 83 -7.14 -3.00 6.14
CA ILE A 83 -7.36 -1.56 5.92
C ILE A 83 -8.68 -1.06 6.50
N SER A 84 -9.66 -1.96 6.66
CA SER A 84 -10.93 -1.66 7.33
C SER A 84 -10.88 -1.85 8.86
N ALA A 85 -9.75 -2.29 9.41
CA ALA A 85 -9.62 -2.55 10.83
C ALA A 85 -9.59 -1.24 11.65
N PRO A 86 -10.15 -1.24 12.88
CA PRO A 86 -10.14 -0.06 13.73
C PRO A 86 -8.71 0.35 14.06
N GLY A 87 -8.42 1.65 13.97
CA GLY A 87 -7.09 2.20 14.25
C GLY A 87 -6.09 2.11 13.09
N PHE A 88 -6.42 1.47 11.97
CA PHE A 88 -5.53 1.43 10.80
C PHE A 88 -5.54 2.75 10.01
N LEU A 89 -6.73 3.30 9.75
CA LEU A 89 -6.89 4.63 9.14
C LEU A 89 -7.11 5.67 10.25
N SER A 90 -6.50 6.84 10.08
CA SER A 90 -6.88 8.03 10.86
C SER A 90 -8.29 8.52 10.49
N GLU A 91 -8.89 9.40 11.29
CA GLU A 91 -10.20 9.98 10.94
C GLU A 91 -10.12 10.85 9.68
N ASP A 92 -9.03 11.60 9.50
CA ASP A 92 -8.80 12.42 8.29
C ASP A 92 -8.71 11.54 7.05
N GLU A 93 -7.98 10.42 7.12
CA GLU A 93 -7.84 9.47 6.02
C GLU A 93 -9.14 8.76 5.68
N LYS A 94 -9.99 8.49 6.68
CA LYS A 94 -11.35 7.97 6.42
C LYS A 94 -12.19 9.00 5.67
N GLN A 95 -12.11 10.27 6.08
CA GLN A 95 -12.80 11.36 5.39
C GLN A 95 -12.29 11.51 3.95
N GLN A 96 -10.97 11.49 3.72
CA GLN A 96 -10.39 11.58 2.37
C GLN A 96 -10.68 10.33 1.53
N THR A 97 -10.67 9.14 2.12
CA THR A 97 -11.10 7.90 1.46
C THR A 97 -12.54 8.01 0.98
N SER A 98 -13.43 8.61 1.77
CA SER A 98 -14.82 8.85 1.35
C SER A 98 -14.97 9.82 0.17
N GLN A 99 -13.89 10.52 -0.21
CA GLN A 99 -13.82 11.42 -1.37
C GLN A 99 -13.22 10.75 -2.60
N LEU A 100 -12.65 9.54 -2.50
CA LEU A 100 -12.19 8.79 -3.66
C LEU A 100 -13.41 8.39 -4.52
N ARG A 101 -13.36 8.69 -5.84
CA ARG A 101 -14.51 8.51 -6.76
C ARG A 101 -14.16 7.56 -7.88
N ALA A 102 -15.16 6.77 -8.32
CA ALA A 102 -15.02 6.02 -9.55
C ALA A 102 -14.61 6.96 -10.70
N GLY A 103 -13.66 6.52 -11.51
CA GLY A 103 -13.03 7.33 -12.57
C GLY A 103 -11.73 8.04 -12.15
N THR A 104 -11.42 8.17 -10.85
CA THR A 104 -10.13 8.73 -10.41
C THR A 104 -8.96 8.01 -11.08
N THR A 105 -8.07 8.77 -11.72
CA THR A 105 -6.90 8.21 -12.38
C THR A 105 -5.85 7.84 -11.34
N LEU A 106 -5.43 6.58 -11.36
CA LEU A 106 -4.40 6.03 -10.49
C LEU A 106 -3.25 5.50 -11.34
N TYR A 107 -2.05 5.62 -10.79
CA TYR A 107 -0.82 5.12 -11.37
C TYR A 107 -0.21 4.02 -10.52
N ARG A 108 0.55 3.13 -11.16
CA ARG A 108 1.36 2.12 -10.47
C ARG A 108 2.60 1.77 -11.28
N GLY A 109 3.76 1.84 -10.64
CA GLY A 109 4.98 1.26 -11.18
C GLY A 109 4.98 -0.26 -10.99
N CYS A 110 5.15 -1.02 -12.08
CA CYS A 110 5.08 -2.47 -12.07
C CYS A 110 6.32 -3.08 -12.71
N SER A 111 6.75 -4.23 -12.19
CA SER A 111 7.70 -5.09 -12.89
C SER A 111 7.05 -5.78 -14.11
N ALA A 112 7.84 -6.15 -15.11
CA ALA A 112 7.38 -6.92 -16.26
C ALA A 112 6.66 -8.22 -15.85
N ALA A 113 7.16 -8.91 -14.81
CA ALA A 113 6.58 -10.14 -14.30
C ALA A 113 5.17 -9.93 -13.73
N GLU A 114 4.93 -8.83 -13.01
CA GLU A 114 3.59 -8.50 -12.50
C GLU A 114 2.61 -8.21 -13.64
N ILE A 115 3.06 -7.51 -14.69
CA ILE A 115 2.23 -7.19 -15.87
C ILE A 115 1.83 -8.48 -16.59
N ILE A 116 2.78 -9.37 -16.86
CA ILE A 116 2.53 -10.66 -17.52
C ILE A 116 1.53 -11.49 -16.70
N ALA A 117 1.74 -11.58 -15.39
CA ALA A 117 0.84 -12.30 -14.49
C ALA A 117 -0.57 -11.71 -14.49
N ALA A 118 -0.70 -10.38 -14.46
CA ALA A 118 -1.99 -9.70 -14.47
C ALA A 118 -2.76 -9.91 -15.79
N ARG A 119 -2.07 -9.85 -16.94
CA ARG A 119 -2.67 -10.15 -18.27
C ARG A 119 -3.18 -11.59 -18.36
N ALA A 120 -2.50 -12.53 -17.70
CA ALA A 120 -2.92 -13.93 -17.61
C ALA A 120 -4.07 -14.18 -16.59
N GLY A 121 -4.71 -13.12 -16.08
CA GLY A 121 -5.81 -13.21 -15.12
C GLY A 121 -5.40 -13.19 -13.65
N GLY A 122 -4.13 -12.90 -13.37
CA GLY A 122 -3.63 -12.64 -12.02
C GLY A 122 -4.14 -11.31 -11.44
N CYS A 123 -3.90 -11.10 -10.15
CA CYS A 123 -4.19 -9.83 -9.47
C CYS A 123 -3.09 -8.81 -9.74
N LEU A 124 -3.48 -7.55 -9.96
CA LEU A 124 -2.55 -6.44 -9.82
C LEU A 124 -2.22 -6.24 -8.33
N GLY A 125 -1.08 -5.61 -8.05
CA GLY A 125 -0.74 -5.26 -6.68
C GLY A 125 -1.70 -4.23 -6.10
N TYR A 126 -1.68 -4.13 -4.78
CA TYR A 126 -2.62 -3.33 -4.00
C TYR A 126 -2.21 -1.86 -3.85
N SER A 127 -0.94 -1.51 -4.00
CA SER A 127 -0.48 -0.12 -3.81
C SER A 127 -0.52 0.66 -5.13
N TRP A 128 -1.25 1.77 -5.15
CA TRP A 128 -1.41 2.68 -6.26
C TRP A 128 -1.15 4.10 -5.78
N THR A 129 -1.06 5.06 -6.68
CA THR A 129 -0.74 6.46 -6.33
C THR A 129 -1.45 7.43 -7.27
N LEU A 130 -1.75 8.62 -6.76
CA LEU A 130 -2.24 9.75 -7.57
C LEU A 130 -1.11 10.48 -8.30
N ASP A 131 0.15 10.22 -7.93
CA ASP A 131 1.32 10.88 -8.48
C ASP A 131 2.01 9.97 -9.49
N ARG A 132 1.96 10.34 -10.78
CA ARG A 132 2.62 9.57 -11.83
C ARG A 132 4.13 9.42 -11.60
N GLU A 133 4.78 10.43 -11.03
CA GLU A 133 6.22 10.36 -10.80
C GLU A 133 6.58 9.37 -9.69
N VAL A 134 5.69 9.15 -8.71
CA VAL A 134 5.79 8.01 -7.77
C VAL A 134 5.83 6.71 -8.56
N ALA A 135 4.89 6.53 -9.48
CA ALA A 135 4.81 5.32 -10.28
C ALA A 135 6.04 5.14 -11.19
N ASP A 136 6.56 6.21 -11.80
CA ASP A 136 7.80 6.17 -12.59
C ASP A 136 8.98 5.67 -11.75
N PHE A 137 9.16 6.21 -10.54
CA PHE A 137 10.22 5.78 -9.62
C PHE A 137 10.18 4.28 -9.31
N PHE A 138 8.99 3.75 -9.00
CA PHE A 138 8.83 2.33 -8.71
C PHE A 138 8.98 1.45 -9.96
N ALA A 139 8.53 1.92 -11.14
CA ALA A 139 8.71 1.20 -12.39
C ALA A 139 10.21 1.05 -12.73
N ASP A 140 11.00 2.11 -12.58
CA ASP A 140 12.43 2.10 -12.86
C ASP A 140 13.26 1.26 -11.88
N ALA A 141 12.76 1.02 -10.66
CA ALA A 141 13.37 0.08 -9.72
C ALA A 141 13.33 -1.38 -10.24
N HIS A 142 12.58 -1.65 -11.32
CA HIS A 142 12.46 -2.96 -11.95
C HIS A 142 12.98 -2.96 -13.38
N SER A 143 13.87 -3.90 -13.71
CA SER A 143 14.33 -4.09 -15.09
C SER A 143 13.14 -4.40 -16.02
N GLY A 144 12.93 -3.55 -17.03
CA GLY A 144 11.79 -3.65 -17.94
C GLY A 144 10.44 -3.32 -17.29
N GLY A 145 10.45 -2.55 -16.21
CA GLY A 145 9.23 -2.07 -15.57
C GLY A 145 8.43 -1.11 -16.45
N ALA A 146 7.15 -0.95 -16.13
CA ALA A 146 6.27 -0.01 -16.80
C ALA A 146 5.33 0.67 -15.79
N VAL A 147 4.84 1.84 -16.17
CA VAL A 147 3.78 2.54 -15.46
C VAL A 147 2.44 2.15 -16.05
N LEU A 148 1.59 1.57 -15.21
CA LEU A 148 0.19 1.33 -15.50
C LEU A 148 -0.62 2.54 -15.09
N THR A 149 -1.52 2.98 -15.97
CA THR A 149 -2.57 3.94 -15.66
C THR A 149 -3.89 3.20 -15.59
N ALA A 150 -4.65 3.38 -14.52
CA ALA A 150 -5.95 2.77 -14.33
C ALA A 150 -6.98 3.80 -13.85
N HIS A 151 -8.25 3.52 -14.11
CA HIS A 151 -9.34 4.26 -13.47
C HIS A 151 -9.86 3.47 -12.29
N TYR A 152 -9.89 4.11 -11.13
CA TYR A 152 -10.49 3.57 -9.93
C TYR A 152 -11.96 3.23 -10.18
N ASP A 153 -12.41 2.12 -9.61
CA ASP A 153 -13.79 1.65 -9.65
C ASP A 153 -14.22 1.38 -8.20
N ASP A 154 -15.36 1.96 -7.81
CA ASP A 154 -15.94 1.87 -6.46
C ASP A 154 -16.70 0.55 -6.22
N SER A 155 -16.79 -0.32 -7.24
CA SER A 155 -17.32 -1.68 -7.12
C SER A 155 -16.53 -2.57 -6.15
N ILE A 156 -15.42 -2.07 -5.60
CA ILE A 156 -14.54 -2.78 -4.69
C ILE A 156 -14.40 -1.96 -3.39
N ALA A 157 -14.94 -2.51 -2.31
CA ALA A 157 -15.01 -1.91 -0.97
C ALA A 157 -13.65 -1.64 -0.27
N ALA A 158 -12.53 -1.66 -1.00
CA ALA A 158 -11.19 -1.70 -0.44
C ALA A 158 -10.25 -0.64 -1.03
N GLY A 159 -10.74 0.33 -1.81
CA GLY A 159 -9.96 1.50 -2.18
C GLY A 159 -9.88 2.47 -1.01
N VAL A 160 -8.74 2.54 -0.32
CA VAL A 160 -8.50 3.53 0.74
C VAL A 160 -7.36 4.46 0.35
N TRP A 161 -7.49 5.73 0.69
CA TRP A 161 -6.45 6.72 0.50
C TRP A 161 -5.69 6.90 1.81
N LEU A 162 -4.36 6.84 1.73
CA LEU A 162 -3.46 7.05 2.86
C LEU A 162 -2.74 8.38 2.66
N ASP A 163 -2.66 9.20 3.72
CA ASP A 163 -1.99 10.51 3.70
C ASP A 163 -0.46 10.35 3.77
N THR A 164 0.10 9.57 2.85
CA THR A 164 1.55 9.31 2.76
C THR A 164 2.20 10.22 1.73
N LYS A 165 3.52 10.39 1.81
CA LYS A 165 4.26 11.20 0.81
C LYS A 165 4.13 10.64 -0.61
N GLU A 166 3.86 9.34 -0.73
CA GLU A 166 3.58 8.64 -1.98
C GLU A 166 2.14 8.85 -2.48
N SER A 167 1.29 9.56 -1.74
CA SER A 167 -0.13 9.75 -2.07
C SER A 167 -0.82 8.41 -2.33
N GLU A 168 -0.60 7.45 -1.42
CA GLU A 168 -0.92 6.05 -1.64
C GLU A 168 -2.42 5.80 -1.65
N VAL A 169 -2.88 5.07 -2.66
CA VAL A 169 -4.21 4.46 -2.72
C VAL A 169 -4.03 2.96 -2.64
N VAL A 170 -4.50 2.36 -1.54
CA VAL A 170 -4.53 0.91 -1.41
C VAL A 170 -5.78 0.41 -2.11
N TRP A 171 -5.63 -0.30 -3.21
CA TRP A 171 -6.71 -0.87 -4.03
C TRP A 171 -6.47 -2.37 -4.31
N PRO A 172 -6.75 -3.26 -3.35
CA PRO A 172 -6.43 -4.70 -3.45
C PRO A 172 -7.19 -5.45 -4.56
N GLY A 173 -8.29 -4.87 -5.05
CA GLY A 173 -9.12 -5.49 -6.08
C GLY A 173 -8.80 -5.07 -7.52
N ALA A 174 -7.74 -4.28 -7.73
CA ALA A 174 -7.34 -3.86 -9.07
C ALA A 174 -7.11 -5.06 -10.01
N LYS A 175 -7.64 -4.98 -11.22
CA LYS A 175 -7.56 -6.01 -12.27
C LYS A 175 -7.14 -5.37 -13.59
N TRP A 176 -6.66 -6.20 -14.52
CA TRP A 176 -6.24 -5.74 -15.85
C TRP A 176 -7.33 -4.95 -16.59
N LYS A 177 -8.61 -5.33 -16.42
CA LYS A 177 -9.74 -4.61 -17.03
C LYS A 177 -9.86 -3.13 -16.62
N HIS A 178 -9.22 -2.70 -15.53
CA HIS A 178 -9.24 -1.30 -15.09
C HIS A 178 -8.09 -0.48 -15.70
N VAL A 179 -7.07 -1.15 -16.26
CA VAL A 179 -5.90 -0.51 -16.85
C VAL A 179 -6.31 0.07 -18.21
N VAL A 180 -6.08 1.36 -18.38
CA VAL A 180 -6.36 2.09 -19.63
C VAL A 180 -5.11 2.31 -20.47
N SER A 181 -3.93 2.34 -19.86
CA SER A 181 -2.68 2.44 -20.60
C SER A 181 -1.50 1.84 -19.84
N GLU A 182 -0.50 1.41 -20.63
CA GLU A 182 0.81 0.97 -20.18
C GLU A 182 1.84 1.82 -20.90
N SER A 183 2.79 2.37 -20.16
CA SER A 183 3.80 3.27 -20.69
C SER A 183 5.16 3.03 -20.05
N GLN A 184 6.23 3.31 -20.78
CA GLN A 184 7.57 3.32 -20.20
C GLN A 184 7.68 4.44 -19.15
N PRO A 185 8.45 4.23 -18.08
CA PRO A 185 8.69 5.26 -17.08
C PRO A 185 9.34 6.49 -17.71
N SER A 186 8.94 7.68 -17.27
CA SER A 186 9.55 8.91 -17.75
C SER A 186 10.94 9.10 -17.13
N LYS A 187 11.96 9.39 -17.94
CA LYS A 187 13.33 9.69 -17.43
C LYS A 187 13.41 10.96 -16.56
N SER A 188 12.33 11.75 -16.55
CA SER A 188 12.29 13.07 -15.93
C SER A 188 12.51 13.06 -14.41
N TRP A 189 12.17 11.98 -13.70
CA TRP A 189 12.38 11.95 -12.25
C TRP A 189 13.85 11.69 -11.88
N MET A 190 14.58 10.89 -12.67
CA MET A 190 16.00 10.61 -12.47
C MET A 190 16.84 11.89 -12.63
N GLU A 191 16.48 12.73 -13.60
CA GLU A 191 17.17 13.99 -13.88
C GLU A 191 16.94 15.05 -12.79
N ARG A 192 15.86 14.93 -12.00
CA ARG A 192 15.48 15.92 -10.98
C ARG A 192 16.05 15.67 -9.59
N GLY A 193 16.81 14.59 -9.38
CA GLY A 193 17.45 14.29 -8.09
C GLY A 193 16.47 14.31 -6.90
N MET A 194 15.21 13.93 -7.13
CA MET A 194 14.15 14.15 -6.16
C MET A 194 14.30 13.23 -4.95
N CYS A 195 14.29 13.84 -3.76
CA CYS A 195 14.18 13.14 -2.50
C CYS A 195 12.68 12.94 -2.18
N TRP A 196 12.25 11.70 -2.00
CA TRP A 196 10.87 11.36 -1.61
C TRP A 196 10.38 12.11 -0.37
N ASP A 197 11.29 12.44 0.55
CA ASP A 197 10.94 13.09 1.80
C ASP A 197 10.40 14.51 1.68
N LYS A 198 10.56 15.16 0.52
CA LYS A 198 10.19 16.57 0.31
C LYS A 198 8.89 16.77 -0.48
N ARG A 199 8.20 15.71 -0.89
CA ARG A 199 6.97 15.84 -1.69
C ARG A 199 5.76 16.17 -0.83
N GLN A 200 4.89 17.00 -1.38
CA GLN A 200 3.57 17.25 -0.82
C GLN A 200 2.64 16.10 -1.22
N VAL A 201 1.76 15.70 -0.31
CA VAL A 201 0.75 14.68 -0.57
C VAL A 201 -0.26 15.22 -1.58
N ILE A 202 -0.43 14.50 -2.69
CA ILE A 202 -1.47 14.76 -3.68
C ILE A 202 -2.77 14.15 -3.17
N LYS A 203 -3.80 14.98 -3.09
CA LYS A 203 -5.12 14.57 -2.58
C LYS A 203 -6.05 14.23 -3.74
N PRO A 204 -7.05 13.34 -3.53
CA PRO A 204 -8.09 13.11 -4.51
C PRO A 204 -8.76 14.43 -4.89
N GLU A 205 -9.09 14.61 -6.16
CA GLU A 205 -9.79 15.83 -6.61
C GLU A 205 -11.15 15.94 -5.90
N MET A 206 -11.35 17.06 -5.20
CA MET A 206 -12.67 17.45 -4.72
C MET A 206 -13.37 18.19 -5.86
N ASN A 207 -14.40 17.59 -6.44
CA ASN A 207 -15.29 18.38 -7.29
C ASN A 207 -16.14 19.29 -6.41
N ALA A 208 -16.14 20.58 -6.77
CA ALA A 208 -17.07 21.60 -6.27
C ALA A 208 -18.50 21.34 -6.73
#